data_AF-A0A9D1M1E3-F1
#
_entry.id   AF-A0A9D1M1E3-F1
#
_cell.length_a   1.000
_cell.length_b   1.000
_cell.length_c   1.000
_cell.angle_alpha   90.00
_cell.angle_beta   90.00
_cell.angle_gamma   90.00
#
_symmetry.space_group_name_H-M   'P 1'
#
loop_
_entity.id
_entity.type
_entity.pdbx_description
1 polymer ?
#
loop_
_entity_poly.entity_id
_entity_poly.type
_entity_poly.pdbx_seq_one_letter_code
_entity_poly.pdbx_strand_id
1 'polypeptide(L)'
;MTTTLKMKRLYNEIQQKLFYMIPEKWDRIYLYASVIEGMNNLETGEMFFYYFPKGILKKDPINVYEVPIKFNIEDSKYFKLADELYGVIKKLREEYYEINKKAWSNITISIENFKFIVEYDFTDLVNSAYSSYDRHLVFRYKYLKTGINTYNKKERSIILEYMENEDAKQDEMKDTYIEGIYKTSTHNVIDYEKEENENMYQKEETNKIEKELKEEKIEMKEKSKNQILNFDRKDTQN
;
A
#
# COMPACT_ATOMS: atom_id res chain seq x y z
N MET A 1 -6.40 -10.67 -20.85
CA MET A 1 -7.49 -9.77 -21.28
C MET A 1 -7.19 -8.96 -22.55
N THR A 2 -8.25 -8.53 -23.24
CA THR A 2 -8.24 -7.35 -24.12
C THR A 2 -8.46 -6.09 -23.30
N THR A 3 -7.59 -5.08 -23.41
CA THR A 3 -7.74 -3.79 -22.70
C THR A 3 -8.27 -2.69 -23.62
N THR A 4 -9.40 -2.07 -23.29
CA THR A 4 -9.95 -0.94 -24.06
C THR A 4 -9.36 0.41 -23.66
N LEU A 5 -9.54 1.43 -24.51
CA LEU A 5 -9.17 2.81 -24.19
C LEU A 5 -9.93 3.33 -22.96
N LYS A 6 -11.18 2.91 -22.74
CA LYS A 6 -11.97 3.29 -21.58
C LYS A 6 -11.41 2.67 -20.30
N MET A 7 -10.99 1.41 -20.32
CA MET A 7 -10.26 0.79 -19.20
C MET A 7 -8.97 1.55 -18.88
N LYS A 8 -8.17 1.91 -19.90
CA LYS A 8 -6.94 2.70 -19.70
C LYS A 8 -7.21 4.06 -19.04
N ARG A 9 -8.30 4.74 -19.41
CA ARG A 9 -8.72 5.99 -18.75
C ARG A 9 -9.09 5.75 -17.29
N LEU A 10 -9.82 4.67 -16.99
CA LEU A 10 -10.18 4.30 -15.61
C LEU A 10 -8.93 3.94 -14.77
N TYR A 11 -7.96 3.23 -15.34
CA TYR A 11 -6.67 2.96 -14.68
C TYR A 11 -5.92 4.25 -14.34
N ASN A 12 -5.88 5.20 -15.27
CA ASN A 12 -5.26 6.48 -15.03
C ASN A 12 -5.99 7.27 -13.93
N GLU A 13 -7.33 7.28 -13.94
CA GLU A 13 -8.13 7.94 -12.90
C GLU A 13 -7.90 7.31 -11.52
N ILE A 14 -7.82 5.98 -11.43
CA ILE A 14 -7.49 5.25 -10.20
C ILE A 14 -6.09 5.66 -9.69
N GLN A 15 -5.09 5.71 -10.57
CA GLN A 15 -3.74 6.14 -10.20
C GLN A 15 -3.73 7.56 -9.63
N GLN A 16 -4.37 8.52 -10.33
CA GLN A 16 -4.43 9.91 -9.89
C GLN A 16 -5.13 10.06 -8.53
N LYS A 17 -6.25 9.35 -8.32
CA LYS A 17 -6.96 9.34 -7.03
C LYS A 17 -6.10 8.76 -5.91
N LEU A 18 -5.43 7.62 -6.14
CA LEU A 18 -4.50 7.04 -5.17
C LEU A 18 -3.38 8.00 -4.80
N PHE A 19 -2.80 8.70 -5.77
CA PHE A 19 -1.71 9.66 -5.51
C PHE A 19 -2.21 10.89 -4.76
N TYR A 20 -3.40 11.39 -5.08
CA TYR A 20 -4.02 12.52 -4.41
C TYR A 20 -4.35 12.22 -2.94
N MET A 21 -4.79 11.00 -2.63
CA MET A 21 -5.13 10.59 -1.27
C MET A 21 -3.93 10.41 -0.33
N ILE A 22 -2.68 10.41 -0.83
CA ILE A 22 -1.48 10.20 -0.01
C ILE A 22 -0.72 11.53 0.13
N PRO A 23 -0.80 12.22 1.29
CA PRO A 23 -0.24 13.57 1.46
C PRO A 23 1.28 13.57 1.76
N GLU A 24 1.99 12.48 1.47
CA GLU A 24 3.45 12.37 1.63
C GLU A 24 4.09 11.60 0.47
N LYS A 25 5.42 11.61 0.40
CA LYS A 25 6.14 10.78 -0.59
C LYS A 25 5.98 9.31 -0.23
N TRP A 26 5.79 8.48 -1.25
CA TRP A 26 5.62 7.03 -1.10
C TRP A 26 6.48 6.23 -2.10
N ASP A 27 6.80 5.00 -1.73
CA ASP A 27 7.58 4.07 -2.54
C ASP A 27 6.70 3.04 -3.26
N ARG A 28 5.68 2.51 -2.57
CA ARG A 28 4.73 1.56 -3.14
C ARG A 28 3.34 1.67 -2.54
N ILE A 29 2.33 1.31 -3.33
CA ILE A 29 0.91 1.29 -2.96
C ILE A 29 0.33 -0.08 -3.31
N TYR A 30 -0.49 -0.63 -2.42
CA TYR A 30 -1.26 -1.83 -2.67
C TYR A 30 -2.72 -1.60 -2.28
N LEU A 31 -3.62 -1.70 -3.24
CA LEU A 31 -5.06 -1.58 -3.05
C LEU A 31 -5.73 -2.94 -3.26
N TYR A 32 -6.71 -3.23 -2.42
CA TYR A 32 -7.67 -4.30 -2.62
C TYR A 32 -9.07 -3.70 -2.73
N ALA A 33 -9.87 -4.24 -3.64
CA ALA A 33 -11.30 -3.97 -3.68
C ALA A 33 -12.08 -5.23 -4.06
N SER A 34 -13.24 -5.43 -3.45
CA SER A 34 -14.21 -6.45 -3.86
C SER A 34 -15.57 -5.83 -4.15
N VAL A 35 -16.29 -6.41 -5.10
CA VAL A 35 -17.67 -6.06 -5.43
C VAL A 35 -18.47 -7.36 -5.46
N ILE A 36 -19.43 -7.48 -4.55
CA ILE A 36 -20.23 -8.66 -4.31
C ILE A 36 -21.70 -8.31 -4.59
N GLU A 37 -22.26 -8.94 -5.62
CA GLU A 37 -23.69 -8.88 -5.91
C GLU A 37 -24.43 -9.85 -4.99
N GLY A 38 -25.06 -9.33 -3.94
CA GLY A 38 -25.82 -10.10 -2.97
C GLY A 38 -27.22 -10.47 -3.47
N MET A 39 -27.97 -11.18 -2.62
CA MET A 39 -29.39 -11.46 -2.87
C MET A 39 -30.17 -10.13 -3.04
N ASN A 40 -31.13 -10.11 -3.97
CA ASN A 40 -31.97 -8.94 -4.30
C ASN A 40 -31.24 -7.76 -4.94
N ASN A 41 -30.14 -7.99 -5.67
CA ASN A 41 -29.33 -6.94 -6.33
C ASN A 41 -28.71 -5.93 -5.36
N LEU A 42 -28.56 -6.28 -4.08
CA LEU A 42 -27.82 -5.44 -3.14
C LEU A 42 -26.32 -5.64 -3.38
N GLU A 43 -25.68 -4.62 -3.96
CA GLU A 43 -24.23 -4.60 -4.11
C GLU A 43 -23.58 -4.30 -2.75
N THR A 44 -22.70 -5.21 -2.33
CA THR A 44 -21.83 -5.06 -1.15
C THR A 44 -20.38 -5.16 -1.59
N GLY A 45 -19.45 -4.88 -0.69
CA GLY A 45 -18.03 -5.00 -1.00
C GLY A 45 -17.17 -4.28 0.02
N GLU A 46 -15.87 -4.30 -0.23
CA GLU A 46 -14.88 -3.65 0.62
C GLU A 46 -13.78 -3.06 -0.25
N MET A 47 -13.22 -1.93 0.17
CA MET A 47 -12.04 -1.35 -0.45
C MET A 47 -11.13 -0.83 0.64
N PHE A 48 -9.85 -1.19 0.57
CA PHE A 48 -8.81 -0.61 1.39
C PHE A 48 -7.51 -0.56 0.60
N PHE A 49 -6.62 0.34 0.98
CA PHE A 49 -5.26 0.31 0.46
C PHE A 49 -4.24 0.65 1.54
N TYR A 50 -3.01 0.24 1.27
CA TYR A 50 -1.85 0.58 2.06
C TYR A 50 -0.83 1.27 1.16
N TYR A 51 -0.12 2.22 1.73
CA TYR A 51 1.07 2.78 1.09
C TYR A 51 2.26 2.66 2.03
N PHE A 52 3.45 2.64 1.43
CA PHE A 52 4.71 2.68 2.15
C PHE A 52 5.30 4.07 2.02
N PRO A 53 5.36 4.84 3.12
CA PRO A 53 6.03 6.13 3.14
C PRO A 53 7.47 6.01 2.67
N LYS A 54 7.91 6.96 1.85
CA LYS A 54 9.30 7.08 1.44
C LYS A 54 10.11 7.71 2.58
N GLY A 55 11.23 7.11 2.94
CA GLY A 55 12.10 7.62 4.00
C GLY A 55 13.45 6.90 4.03
N ILE A 56 14.37 7.44 4.83
CA ILE A 56 15.70 6.83 5.03
C ILE A 56 15.59 5.54 5.86
N LEU A 57 14.67 5.52 6.84
CA LEU A 57 14.36 4.35 7.65
C LEU A 57 13.17 3.58 7.06
N LYS A 58 13.20 2.26 7.22
CA LYS A 58 12.07 1.39 6.87
C LYS A 58 10.88 1.74 7.76
N LYS A 59 9.86 2.37 7.17
CA LYS A 59 8.59 2.68 7.83
C LYS A 59 7.58 1.54 7.63
N ASP A 60 6.72 1.35 8.62
CA ASP A 60 5.59 0.44 8.50
C ASP A 60 4.62 0.94 7.42
N PRO A 61 3.93 0.03 6.72
CA PRO A 61 2.86 0.40 5.79
C PRO A 61 1.73 1.09 6.54
N ILE A 62 1.16 2.12 5.93
CA ILE A 62 0.06 2.90 6.50
C ILE A 62 -1.22 2.54 5.79
N ASN A 63 -2.25 2.17 6.56
CA ASN A 63 -3.59 1.97 6.02
C ASN A 63 -4.21 3.32 5.66
N VAL A 64 -4.92 3.37 4.53
CA VAL A 64 -5.67 4.54 4.05
C VAL A 64 -6.51 5.23 5.14
N TYR A 65 -7.10 4.48 6.07
CA TYR A 65 -7.96 5.02 7.14
C TYR A 65 -7.19 5.70 8.27
N GLU A 66 -5.86 5.55 8.33
CA GLU A 66 -5.00 6.24 9.30
C GLU A 66 -4.58 7.63 8.82
N VAL A 67 -4.70 7.91 7.52
CA VAL A 67 -4.26 9.16 6.90
C VAL A 67 -4.95 10.40 7.49
N PRO A 68 -6.28 10.43 7.68
CA PRO A 68 -6.93 11.63 8.22
C PRO A 68 -6.35 12.08 9.56
N ILE A 69 -6.22 11.14 10.50
CA ILE A 69 -5.66 11.40 11.82
C ILE A 69 -4.19 11.80 11.73
N LYS A 70 -3.39 11.10 10.92
CA LYS A 70 -1.94 11.34 10.81
C LYS A 70 -1.60 12.73 10.24
N PHE A 71 -2.44 13.25 9.35
CA PHE A 71 -2.19 14.51 8.64
C PHE A 71 -3.16 15.63 9.02
N ASN A 72 -3.97 15.42 10.05
CA ASN A 72 -4.99 16.37 10.50
C ASN A 72 -5.93 16.81 9.36
N ILE A 73 -6.36 15.84 8.55
CA ILE A 73 -7.32 16.04 7.45
C ILE A 73 -8.72 15.70 7.97
N GLU A 74 -9.72 16.47 7.55
CA GLU A 74 -11.12 16.22 7.89
C GLU A 74 -11.61 14.88 7.32
N ASP A 75 -12.00 13.95 8.19
CA ASP A 75 -12.50 12.61 7.86
C ASP A 75 -13.57 12.63 6.75
N SER A 76 -14.54 13.55 6.83
CA SER A 76 -15.65 13.65 5.89
C SER A 76 -15.18 13.90 4.45
N LYS A 77 -14.22 14.81 4.27
CA LYS A 77 -13.62 15.15 2.97
C LYS A 77 -12.78 13.99 2.45
N TYR A 78 -12.04 13.33 3.33
CA TYR A 78 -11.20 12.22 2.96
C TYR A 78 -12.00 10.97 2.56
N PHE A 79 -13.06 10.64 3.30
CA PHE A 79 -13.93 9.51 2.97
C PHE A 79 -14.70 9.73 1.68
N LYS A 80 -15.05 10.97 1.34
CA LYS A 80 -15.58 11.28 0.00
C LYS A 80 -14.60 10.89 -1.13
N LEU A 81 -13.29 11.09 -0.94
CA LEU A 81 -12.28 10.65 -1.93
C LEU A 81 -12.25 9.12 -2.05
N ALA A 82 -12.38 8.41 -0.92
CA ALA A 82 -12.46 6.96 -0.91
C ALA A 82 -13.71 6.46 -1.64
N ASP A 83 -14.88 7.07 -1.40
CA ASP A 83 -16.11 6.74 -2.11
C ASP A 83 -15.99 6.98 -3.62
N GLU A 84 -15.38 8.09 -4.03
CA GLU A 84 -15.13 8.39 -5.43
C GLU A 84 -14.16 7.37 -6.06
N LEU A 85 -13.08 7.00 -5.38
CA LEU A 85 -12.14 5.96 -5.85
C LEU A 85 -12.85 4.62 -6.04
N TYR A 86 -13.66 4.21 -5.07
CA TYR A 86 -14.44 2.98 -5.16
C TYR A 86 -15.45 3.04 -6.31
N GLY A 87 -16.07 4.20 -6.55
CA GLY A 87 -16.93 4.43 -7.71
C GLY A 87 -16.23 4.24 -9.05
N VAL A 88 -14.96 4.64 -9.18
CA VAL A 88 -14.17 4.40 -10.40
C VAL A 88 -13.87 2.91 -10.56
N ILE A 89 -13.59 2.20 -9.47
CA ILE A 89 -13.37 0.74 -9.47
C ILE A 89 -14.63 -0.02 -9.93
N LYS A 90 -15.83 0.40 -9.51
CA LYS A 90 -17.09 -0.18 -9.99
C LYS A 90 -17.29 0.04 -11.49
N LYS A 91 -17.02 1.25 -11.99
CA LYS A 91 -17.06 1.53 -13.44
C LYS A 91 -16.07 0.66 -14.23
N LEU A 92 -14.89 0.37 -13.65
CA LEU A 92 -13.93 -0.56 -14.24
C LEU A 92 -14.49 -1.99 -14.30
N ARG A 93 -15.26 -2.40 -13.29
CA ARG A 93 -15.95 -3.71 -13.29
C ARG A 93 -16.96 -3.81 -14.42
N GLU A 94 -17.81 -2.80 -14.57
CA GLU A 94 -18.80 -2.72 -15.64
C GLU A 94 -18.14 -2.78 -17.03
N GLU A 95 -17.10 -1.97 -17.25
CA GLU A 95 -16.37 -1.96 -18.52
C GLU A 95 -15.72 -3.31 -18.81
N TYR A 96 -15.08 -3.93 -17.80
CA TYR A 96 -14.50 -5.26 -17.93
C TYR A 96 -15.56 -6.29 -18.32
N TYR A 97 -16.71 -6.26 -17.64
CA TYR A 97 -17.83 -7.16 -17.92
C TYR A 97 -18.35 -6.99 -19.34
N GLU A 98 -18.49 -5.76 -19.85
CA GLU A 98 -19.00 -5.53 -21.20
C GLU A 98 -18.15 -6.18 -22.29
N ILE A 99 -16.83 -6.23 -22.08
CA ILE A 99 -15.87 -6.79 -23.03
C ILE A 99 -15.77 -8.32 -22.89
N ASN A 100 -15.65 -8.81 -21.66
CA ASN A 100 -15.29 -10.19 -21.38
C ASN A 100 -16.49 -11.07 -21.02
N LYS A 101 -17.67 -10.45 -20.83
CA LYS A 101 -18.92 -11.08 -20.39
C LYS A 101 -18.78 -11.90 -19.10
N LYS A 102 -17.79 -11.53 -18.27
CA LYS A 102 -17.47 -12.13 -16.99
C LYS A 102 -17.07 -11.02 -16.02
N ALA A 103 -17.73 -10.94 -14.88
CA ALA A 103 -17.42 -9.95 -13.86
C ALA A 103 -16.47 -10.56 -12.84
N TRP A 104 -15.40 -9.83 -12.52
CA TRP A 104 -14.51 -10.20 -11.41
C TRP A 104 -15.19 -9.92 -10.07
N SER A 105 -14.80 -10.67 -9.05
CA SER A 105 -15.32 -10.50 -7.68
C SER A 105 -14.43 -9.56 -6.87
N ASN A 106 -13.13 -9.60 -7.12
CA ASN A 106 -12.17 -8.72 -6.48
C ASN A 106 -11.01 -8.35 -7.41
N ILE A 107 -10.36 -7.25 -7.07
CA ILE A 107 -9.14 -6.78 -7.72
C ILE A 107 -8.07 -6.45 -6.69
N THR A 108 -6.83 -6.70 -7.08
CA THR A 108 -5.65 -6.14 -6.42
C THR A 108 -4.94 -5.21 -7.38
N ILE A 109 -4.63 -4.00 -6.91
CA ILE A 109 -3.84 -3.02 -7.66
C ILE A 109 -2.53 -2.78 -6.92
N SER A 110 -1.42 -2.99 -7.62
CA SER A 110 -0.07 -2.81 -7.11
C SER A 110 0.66 -1.72 -7.88
N ILE A 111 1.21 -0.74 -7.16
CA ILE A 111 2.06 0.32 -7.70
C ILE A 111 3.42 0.23 -7.02
N GLU A 112 4.38 -0.41 -7.68
CA GLU A 112 5.72 -0.64 -7.16
C GLU A 112 6.72 -0.71 -8.34
N ASN A 113 7.97 -0.30 -8.14
CA ASN A 113 9.05 -0.45 -9.13
C ASN A 113 8.69 0.10 -10.53
N PHE A 114 8.04 1.26 -10.57
CA PHE A 114 7.59 1.91 -11.80
C PHE A 114 6.61 1.08 -12.64
N LYS A 115 5.85 0.18 -12.00
CA LYS A 115 4.77 -0.59 -12.64
C LYS A 115 3.46 -0.33 -11.92
N PHE A 116 2.39 -0.24 -12.71
CA PHE A 116 1.01 -0.34 -12.28
C PHE A 116 0.49 -1.70 -12.75
N ILE A 117 0.10 -2.53 -11.79
CA ILE A 117 -0.37 -3.89 -12.02
C ILE A 117 -1.80 -3.98 -11.49
N VAL A 118 -2.70 -4.53 -12.29
CA VAL A 118 -4.07 -4.86 -11.88
C VAL A 118 -4.26 -6.36 -12.04
N GLU A 119 -4.55 -7.02 -10.93
CA GLU A 119 -4.87 -8.43 -10.85
C GLU A 119 -6.36 -8.57 -10.63
N TYR A 120 -7.05 -9.20 -11.58
CA TYR A 120 -8.48 -9.50 -11.52
C TYR A 120 -8.67 -10.92 -11.03
N ASP A 121 -9.55 -11.10 -10.06
CA ASP A 121 -9.84 -12.40 -9.47
C ASP A 121 -11.34 -12.71 -9.58
N PHE A 122 -11.64 -13.95 -9.95
CA PHE A 122 -13.00 -14.43 -10.20
C PHE A 122 -13.50 -15.42 -9.14
N THR A 123 -12.84 -15.50 -7.98
CA THR A 123 -13.23 -16.37 -6.87
C THR A 123 -14.63 -16.03 -6.40
N ASP A 124 -15.46 -17.05 -6.14
CA ASP A 124 -16.76 -16.87 -5.50
C ASP A 124 -16.56 -16.43 -4.04
N LEU A 125 -16.79 -15.14 -3.78
CA LEU A 125 -16.69 -14.56 -2.44
C LEU A 125 -17.95 -14.77 -1.60
N VAL A 126 -19.09 -15.08 -2.22
CA VAL A 126 -20.37 -15.29 -1.52
C VAL A 126 -20.36 -16.64 -0.82
N ASN A 127 -19.90 -17.68 -1.52
CA ASN A 127 -19.83 -19.05 -0.99
C ASN A 127 -18.42 -19.41 -0.48
N SER A 128 -17.57 -18.41 -0.21
CA SER A 128 -16.21 -18.63 0.26
C SER A 128 -16.19 -19.14 1.70
N ALA A 129 -15.28 -20.08 1.98
CA ALA A 129 -14.96 -20.48 3.36
C ALA A 129 -14.23 -19.37 4.14
N TYR A 130 -13.71 -18.36 3.46
CA TYR A 130 -12.92 -17.28 4.04
C TYR A 130 -13.74 -16.00 4.17
N SER A 131 -13.72 -15.39 5.35
CA SER A 131 -14.36 -14.11 5.61
C SER A 131 -13.61 -12.93 4.98
N SER A 132 -14.22 -11.74 4.99
CA SER A 132 -13.54 -10.49 4.61
C SER A 132 -12.27 -10.25 5.45
N TYR A 133 -12.35 -10.52 6.77
CA TYR A 133 -11.19 -10.42 7.65
C TYR A 133 -10.07 -11.40 7.26
N ASP A 134 -10.40 -12.64 6.93
CA ASP A 134 -9.40 -13.64 6.53
C ASP A 134 -8.70 -13.24 5.22
N ARG A 135 -9.45 -12.70 4.26
CA ARG A 135 -8.90 -12.18 3.00
C ARG A 135 -8.03 -10.94 3.23
N HIS A 136 -8.43 -10.03 4.10
CA HIS A 136 -7.62 -8.88 4.49
C HIS A 136 -6.32 -9.31 5.19
N LEU A 137 -6.40 -10.31 6.07
CA LEU A 137 -5.24 -10.91 6.71
C LEU A 137 -4.24 -11.48 5.70
N VAL A 138 -4.74 -12.28 4.74
CA VAL A 138 -3.96 -12.83 3.64
C VAL A 138 -3.35 -11.73 2.76
N PHE A 139 -4.12 -10.71 2.41
CA PHE A 139 -3.63 -9.56 1.65
C PHE A 139 -2.45 -8.90 2.35
N ARG A 140 -2.57 -8.62 3.66
CA ARG A 140 -1.48 -8.02 4.44
C ARG A 140 -0.23 -8.88 4.38
N TYR A 141 -0.37 -10.20 4.55
CA TYR A 141 0.76 -11.12 4.51
C TYR A 141 1.48 -11.09 3.15
N LYS A 142 0.72 -11.20 2.05
CA LYS A 142 1.25 -11.23 0.68
C LYS A 142 1.93 -9.94 0.26
N TYR A 143 1.22 -8.82 0.42
CA TYR A 143 1.62 -7.56 -0.21
C TYR A 143 2.42 -6.66 0.75
N LEU A 144 2.13 -6.70 2.05
CA LEU A 144 2.82 -5.83 3.00
C LEU A 144 4.14 -6.40 3.51
N LYS A 145 4.41 -7.69 3.25
CA LYS A 145 5.65 -8.40 3.61
C LYS A 145 6.00 -8.24 5.10
N THR A 146 4.99 -8.22 5.95
CA THR A 146 5.10 -8.08 7.42
C THR A 146 5.79 -9.27 8.09
N GLY A 147 5.93 -10.39 7.37
CA GLY A 147 6.57 -11.62 7.87
C GLY A 147 5.60 -12.43 8.72
N ILE A 148 5.57 -13.75 8.52
CA ILE A 148 4.54 -14.62 9.12
C ILE A 148 4.48 -14.57 10.67
N ASN A 149 5.60 -14.22 11.30
CA ASN A 149 5.74 -14.15 12.76
C ASN A 149 5.04 -12.96 13.41
N THR A 150 4.58 -11.96 12.63
CA THR A 150 3.78 -10.83 13.17
C THR A 150 2.34 -11.23 13.50
N TYR A 151 1.92 -12.42 13.08
CA TYR A 151 0.57 -12.91 13.23
C TYR A 151 0.45 -13.90 14.40
N ASN A 152 -0.70 -13.88 15.08
CA ASN A 152 -0.96 -14.85 16.14
C ASN A 152 -1.14 -16.27 15.56
N LYS A 153 -1.18 -17.29 16.42
CA LYS A 153 -1.25 -18.70 15.99
C LYS A 153 -2.45 -18.99 15.07
N LYS A 154 -3.62 -18.43 15.40
CA LYS A 154 -4.85 -18.64 14.62
C LYS A 154 -4.77 -17.96 13.25
N GLU A 155 -4.33 -16.71 13.22
CA GLU A 155 -4.12 -15.95 11.98
C GLU A 155 -3.12 -16.65 11.06
N ARG A 156 -2.00 -17.16 11.60
CA ARG A 156 -1.01 -17.92 10.83
C ARG A 156 -1.63 -19.15 10.17
N SER A 157 -2.44 -19.92 10.90
CA SER A 157 -3.12 -21.09 10.34
C SER A 157 -4.03 -20.71 9.17
N ILE A 158 -4.82 -19.63 9.31
CA ILE A 158 -5.71 -19.14 8.25
C ILE A 158 -4.91 -18.73 7.00
N ILE A 159 -3.81 -17.98 7.19
CA ILE A 159 -2.94 -17.56 6.09
C ILE A 159 -2.39 -18.77 5.33
N LEU A 160 -1.82 -19.74 6.06
CA LEU A 160 -1.18 -20.91 5.46
C LEU A 160 -2.19 -21.78 4.71
N GLU A 161 -3.34 -22.06 5.32
CA GLU A 161 -4.42 -22.82 4.68
C GLU A 161 -4.93 -22.12 3.41
N TYR A 162 -5.06 -20.79 3.43
CA TYR A 162 -5.44 -20.02 2.25
C TYR A 162 -4.39 -20.15 1.13
N MET A 163 -3.10 -19.99 1.45
CA MET A 163 -2.03 -20.07 0.45
C MET A 163 -2.02 -21.46 -0.22
N GLU A 164 -2.12 -22.53 0.57
CA GLU A 164 -2.14 -23.91 0.06
C GLU A 164 -3.34 -24.15 -0.88
N ASN A 165 -4.51 -23.64 -0.53
CA ASN A 165 -5.72 -23.79 -1.34
C ASN A 165 -5.72 -22.93 -2.62
N GLU A 166 -4.98 -21.82 -2.62
CA GLU A 166 -4.88 -20.92 -3.77
C GLU A 166 -3.82 -21.38 -4.78
N ASP A 167 -2.68 -21.89 -4.32
CA ASP A 167 -1.64 -22.50 -5.17
C ASP A 167 -2.21 -23.70 -5.95
N ALA A 168 -3.19 -24.40 -5.38
CA ALA A 168 -3.92 -25.47 -6.06
C ALA A 168 -4.85 -25.00 -7.20
N LYS A 169 -5.14 -23.69 -7.31
CA LYS A 169 -6.15 -23.10 -8.22
C LYS A 169 -5.56 -22.05 -9.19
N GLN A 170 -4.24 -21.93 -9.25
CA GLN A 170 -3.53 -20.72 -9.65
C GLN A 170 -3.75 -20.27 -11.12
N ASP A 171 -4.16 -21.15 -12.04
CA ASP A 171 -4.22 -20.83 -13.48
C ASP A 171 -5.64 -20.56 -14.05
N GLU A 172 -6.73 -20.84 -13.33
CA GLU A 172 -8.07 -20.80 -13.94
C GLU A 172 -8.89 -19.52 -13.66
N MET A 173 -8.46 -18.69 -12.71
CA MET A 173 -9.32 -17.64 -12.13
C MET A 173 -8.68 -16.25 -12.06
N LYS A 174 -7.58 -15.98 -12.78
CA LYS A 174 -6.91 -14.67 -12.73
C LYS A 174 -6.68 -14.08 -14.13
N ASP A 175 -6.89 -12.77 -14.25
CA ASP A 175 -6.41 -11.97 -15.39
C ASP A 175 -5.52 -10.84 -14.87
N THR A 176 -4.60 -10.35 -15.69
CA THR A 176 -3.61 -9.37 -15.25
C THR A 176 -3.36 -8.32 -16.33
N TYR A 177 -3.41 -7.05 -15.90
CA TYR A 177 -2.95 -5.91 -16.68
C TYR A 177 -1.67 -5.35 -16.06
N ILE A 178 -0.69 -4.99 -16.91
CA ILE A 178 0.56 -4.38 -16.48
C ILE A 178 0.87 -3.20 -17.39
N GLU A 179 1.16 -2.04 -16.81
CA GLU A 179 1.75 -0.91 -17.51
C GLU A 179 2.91 -0.30 -16.73
N GLY A 180 3.84 0.34 -17.45
CA GLY A 180 4.86 1.16 -16.83
C GLY A 180 4.27 2.51 -16.39
N ILE A 181 4.64 2.98 -15.20
CA ILE A 181 4.30 4.33 -14.74
C ILE A 181 5.54 5.21 -14.83
N TYR A 182 5.40 6.33 -15.53
CA TYR A 182 6.36 7.41 -15.38
C TYR A 182 6.01 8.13 -14.08
N LYS A 183 6.95 8.19 -13.13
CA LYS A 183 6.85 9.04 -11.94
C LYS A 183 6.99 10.50 -12.40
N THR A 184 6.06 11.00 -13.22
CA THR A 184 5.90 12.45 -13.34
C THR A 184 5.61 12.92 -11.93
N SER A 185 6.35 13.92 -11.49
CA SER A 185 6.13 14.61 -10.23
C SER A 185 4.70 15.17 -10.26
N THR A 186 3.71 14.34 -9.92
CA THR A 186 2.44 14.84 -9.42
C THR A 186 2.86 15.64 -8.21
N HIS A 187 2.95 16.95 -8.40
CA HIS A 187 2.95 17.88 -7.30
C HIS A 187 1.79 17.39 -6.45
N ASN A 188 2.04 17.11 -5.17
CA ASN A 188 0.96 16.88 -4.24
C ASN A 188 0.11 18.15 -4.31
N VAL A 189 -0.95 18.16 -5.11
CA VAL A 189 -1.89 19.27 -5.25
C VAL A 189 -2.72 19.22 -3.98
N ILE A 190 -2.07 19.60 -2.88
CA ILE A 190 -2.67 19.67 -1.58
C ILE A 190 -3.39 21.01 -1.57
N ASP A 191 -4.70 20.93 -1.76
CA ASP A 191 -5.64 22.03 -1.57
C ASP A 191 -6.19 22.02 -0.13
N TYR A 192 -5.37 21.55 0.81
CA TYR A 192 -5.64 21.64 2.24
C TYR A 192 -4.66 22.67 2.81
N GLU A 193 -5.08 23.94 2.83
CA GLU A 193 -4.50 25.10 3.54
C GLU A 193 -3.02 24.92 3.95
N LYS A 194 -2.12 25.19 3.01
CA LYS A 194 -0.79 24.58 3.01
C LYS A 194 0.41 25.48 3.34
N GLU A 195 0.21 26.76 3.61
CA GLU A 195 1.39 27.66 3.73
C GLU A 195 2.05 27.65 5.12
N GLU A 196 1.33 27.33 6.20
CA GLU A 196 1.92 27.33 7.56
C GLU A 196 2.44 25.95 8.00
N ASN A 197 1.77 24.86 7.64
CA ASN A 197 2.12 23.53 8.14
C ASN A 197 3.37 22.93 7.46
N GLU A 198 3.56 23.11 6.15
CA GLU A 198 4.74 22.54 5.46
C GLU A 198 6.06 23.09 6.00
N ASN A 199 6.11 24.38 6.33
CA ASN A 199 7.30 24.99 6.92
C ASN A 199 7.61 24.45 8.31
N MET A 200 6.57 24.09 9.08
CA MET A 200 6.73 23.51 10.41
C MET A 200 7.21 22.05 10.33
N TYR A 201 6.57 21.22 9.51
CA TYR A 201 6.95 19.81 9.34
C TYR A 201 8.35 19.65 8.72
N GLN A 202 8.68 20.44 7.69
CA GLN A 202 10.02 20.43 7.08
C GLN A 202 11.09 20.81 8.11
N LYS A 203 10.82 21.84 8.92
CA LYS A 203 11.75 22.32 9.95
C LYS A 203 11.95 21.29 11.06
N GLU A 204 10.89 20.66 11.54
CA GLU A 204 10.98 19.59 12.52
C GLU A 204 11.74 18.36 12.00
N GLU A 205 11.49 17.95 10.76
CA GLU A 205 12.16 16.81 10.15
C GLU A 205 13.65 17.11 9.90
N THR A 206 14.02 18.31 9.44
CA THR A 206 15.42 18.73 9.34
C THR A 206 16.12 18.79 10.69
N ASN A 207 15.46 19.30 11.73
CA ASN A 207 16.04 19.37 13.08
C ASN A 207 16.28 17.98 13.66
N LYS A 208 15.39 17.02 13.38
CA LYS A 208 15.51 15.65 13.83
C LYS A 208 16.67 14.93 13.13
N ILE A 209 16.79 15.08 11.81
CA ILE A 209 17.91 14.54 11.02
C ILE A 209 19.25 15.14 11.47
N GLU A 210 19.31 16.44 11.72
CA GLU A 210 20.54 17.08 12.22
C GLU A 210 20.97 16.57 13.59
N LYS A 211 20.00 16.29 14.47
CA LYS A 211 20.28 15.75 15.81
C LYS A 211 20.83 14.33 15.73
N GLU A 212 20.20 13.47 14.92
CA GLU A 212 20.63 12.08 14.73
C GLU A 212 22.02 11.99 14.08
N LEU A 213 22.30 12.84 13.07
CA LEU A 213 23.63 12.92 12.44
C LEU A 213 24.72 13.44 13.40
N LYS A 214 24.37 14.27 14.39
CA LYS A 214 25.30 14.71 15.43
C LYS A 214 25.59 13.59 16.42
N GLU A 215 24.57 12.84 16.83
CA GLU A 215 24.72 11.69 17.74
C GLU A 215 25.57 10.58 17.09
N GLU A 216 25.33 10.26 15.82
CA GLU A 216 26.12 9.25 15.09
C GLU A 216 27.59 9.68 14.90
N LYS A 217 27.84 10.98 14.65
CA LYS A 217 29.21 11.52 14.59
C LYS A 217 29.94 11.46 15.94
N ILE A 218 29.22 11.62 17.05
CA ILE A 218 29.79 11.49 18.39
C ILE A 218 30.13 10.02 18.65
N GLU A 219 29.21 9.10 18.35
CA GLU A 219 29.43 7.66 18.52
C GLU A 219 30.59 7.13 17.67
N MET A 220 30.72 7.59 16.43
CA MET A 220 31.87 7.25 15.57
C MET A 220 33.20 7.77 16.11
N LYS A 221 33.22 8.98 16.69
CA LYS A 221 34.42 9.53 17.33
C LYS A 221 34.80 8.77 18.60
N GLU A 222 33.82 8.33 19.39
CA GLU A 222 34.07 7.52 20.58
C GLU A 222 34.57 6.12 20.23
N LYS A 223 33.98 5.45 19.22
CA LYS A 223 34.46 4.17 18.71
C LYS A 223 35.90 4.27 18.17
N SER A 224 36.20 5.35 17.45
CA SER A 224 37.56 5.60 16.92
C SER A 224 38.58 5.83 18.04
N LYS A 225 38.22 6.60 19.08
CA LYS A 225 39.10 6.81 20.26
C LYS A 225 39.34 5.52 21.04
N ASN A 226 38.32 4.69 21.22
CA ASN A 226 38.43 3.42 21.93
C ASN A 226 39.27 2.38 21.15
N GLN A 227 39.27 2.44 19.82
CA GLN A 227 40.17 1.61 19.00
C GLN A 227 41.64 2.03 19.11
N ILE A 228 41.92 3.34 19.18
CA ILE A 228 43.29 3.88 19.34
C ILE A 228 43.84 3.51 20.73
N LEU A 229 43.05 3.69 21.81
CA LEU A 229 43.45 3.34 23.18
C LEU A 229 43.71 1.84 23.41
N ASN A 230 43.12 0.96 22.59
CA ASN A 230 43.33 -0.48 22.64
C ASN A 230 44.56 -0.95 21.84
N PHE A 231 45.10 -0.11 20.95
CA PHE A 231 46.35 -0.37 20.24
C PHE A 231 47.55 -0.08 21.13
N ASP A 232 47.56 1.05 21.85
CA ASP A 232 48.69 1.46 22.70
C ASP A 232 48.92 0.54 23.92
N ARG A 233 47.92 -0.26 24.33
CA ARG A 233 48.07 -1.21 25.46
C ARG A 233 48.70 -2.55 25.09
N LYS A 234 48.80 -2.88 23.80
CA LYS A 234 49.36 -4.17 23.35
C LYS A 234 50.88 -4.17 23.24
N ASP A 235 51.53 -3.01 23.22
CA ASP A 235 52.98 -2.89 23.02
C ASP A 235 53.79 -2.79 24.34
N THR A 236 53.16 -2.92 25.51
CA THR A 236 53.84 -2.89 26.83
C THR A 236 53.88 -4.23 27.58
N GLN A 237 53.65 -5.35 26.91
CA GLN A 237 53.96 -6.68 27.48
C GLN A 237 54.83 -7.50 26.52
N ASN A 238 56.14 -7.24 26.60
CA ASN A 238 57.22 -8.22 26.40
C ASN A 238 58.41 -7.79 27.25
#